data_AF-A0A9D7VUR4-F1
#
_entry.id   AF-A0A9D7VUR4-F1
#
_cell.length_a   1.000
_cell.length_b   1.000
_cell.length_c   1.000
_cell.angle_alpha   90.00
_cell.angle_beta   90.00
_cell.angle_gamma   90.00
#
_symmetry.space_group_name_H-M   'P 1'
#
loop_
_entity.id
_entity.type
_entity.pdbx_description
1 polymer ?
#
loop_
_entity_poly.entity_id
_entity_poly.type
_entity_poly.pdbx_seq_one_letter_code
_entity_poly.pdbx_strand_id
1 'polypeptide(L)' 'DAIRHIPTEIVQGRYDVVCPPTTAWELHRAWPEANFHMVANAGHSAFDPANASALVAATDRFSGA' A
#
# COMPACT_ATOMS: atom_id res chain seq x y z
N ASP A 1 16.27 -7.18 5.78
CA ASP A 1 16.01 -7.68 7.15
C ASP A 1 16.00 -6.65 8.26
N ALA A 2 16.91 -5.66 8.30
CA ALA A 2 16.99 -4.70 9.42
C ALA A 2 15.68 -3.99 9.80
N ILE A 3 14.75 -3.81 8.85
CA ILE A 3 13.50 -3.07 9.06
C ILE A 3 12.24 -3.94 9.09
N ARG A 4 12.35 -5.27 8.92
CA ARG A 4 11.17 -6.14 8.76
C ARG A 4 10.23 -6.17 9.97
N HIS A 5 10.77 -5.82 11.13
CA HIS A 5 10.02 -5.70 12.39
C HIS A 5 9.13 -4.44 12.47
N ILE A 6 9.26 -3.51 11.52
CA ILE A 6 8.45 -2.29 11.47
C ILE A 6 7.09 -2.62 10.83
N PRO A 7 5.96 -2.39 11.53
CA PRO A 7 4.64 -2.53 10.94
C PRO A 7 4.50 -1.66 9.69
N THR A 8 4.10 -2.25 8.57
CA THR A 8 4.11 -1.59 7.26
C THR A 8 2.86 -1.93 6.46
N GLU A 9 2.28 -0.92 5.81
CA GLU A 9 1.11 -1.03 4.92
C GLU A 9 1.52 -0.53 3.53
N ILE A 10 1.27 -1.33 2.48
CA ILE A 10 1.54 -0.99 1.09
C ILE A 10 0.20 -0.80 0.38
N VAL A 11 -0.12 0.42 -0.03
CA VAL A 11 -1.32 0.74 -0.82
C VAL A 11 -0.93 1.06 -2.25
N GLN A 12 -1.39 0.26 -3.20
CA GLN A 12 -1.03 0.37 -4.61
C GLN A 12 -2.27 0.36 -5.50
N GLY A 13 -2.45 1.40 -6.32
CA GLY A 13 -3.48 1.44 -7.35
C GLY A 13 -3.21 0.42 -8.45
N ARG A 14 -4.22 -0.39 -8.81
CA ARG A 14 -4.10 -1.43 -9.84
C ARG A 14 -3.75 -0.89 -11.23
N TYR A 15 -4.18 0.33 -11.52
CA TYR A 15 -3.98 1.01 -12.80
C TYR A 15 -2.97 2.17 -12.69
N ASP A 16 -2.08 2.14 -11.70
CA ASP A 16 -0.95 3.07 -11.62
C ASP A 16 0.00 2.86 -12.82
N VAL A 17 0.08 3.87 -13.69
CA VAL A 17 0.97 3.89 -14.86
C VAL A 17 2.28 4.65 -14.62
N VAL A 18 2.38 5.37 -13.49
CA VAL A 18 3.57 6.14 -13.11
C VAL A 18 4.54 5.24 -12.35
N CYS A 19 4.00 4.47 -11.40
CA CYS A 19 4.70 3.45 -10.64
C CYS A 19 3.94 2.11 -10.77
N PRO A 20 4.24 1.29 -11.80
CA PRO A 20 3.49 0.07 -12.04
C PRO A 20 3.42 -0.88 -10.83
N PRO A 21 2.31 -1.60 -10.59
CA PRO A 21 2.12 -2.42 -9.40
C PRO A 21 3.15 -3.53 -9.18
N THR A 22 3.96 -3.84 -10.19
CA THR A 22 5.06 -4.80 -10.10
C THR A 22 6.06 -4.42 -9.02
N THR A 23 6.39 -3.13 -8.87
CA THR A 23 7.36 -2.69 -7.86
C THR A 23 6.84 -2.87 -6.44
N ALA A 24 5.57 -2.55 -6.21
CA ALA A 24 4.91 -2.76 -4.92
C ALA A 24 4.80 -4.26 -4.58
N TRP A 25 4.53 -5.10 -5.57
CA TRP A 25 4.51 -6.56 -5.42
C TRP A 25 5.90 -7.13 -5.10
N GLU A 26 6.95 -6.66 -5.78
CA GLU A 26 8.33 -7.03 -5.50
C GLU A 26 8.75 -6.63 -4.08
N LEU A 27 8.36 -5.43 -3.64
CA LEU A 27 8.58 -4.98 -2.27
C LEU A 27 7.90 -5.92 -1.26
N HIS A 28 6.63 -6.28 -1.47
CA HIS A 28 5.93 -7.21 -0.58
C HIS A 28 6.57 -8.60 -0.58
N ARG A 29 7.05 -9.09 -1.72
CA ARG A 29 7.79 -10.37 -1.77
C ARG A 29 9.11 -10.32 -1.00
N ALA A 30 9.80 -9.18 -1.01
CA ALA A 30 11.03 -8.97 -0.24
C ALA A 30 10.76 -8.62 1.24
N TRP A 31 9.55 -8.14 1.56
CA TRP A 31 9.09 -7.79 2.89
C TRP A 31 7.71 -8.42 3.18
N PRO A 32 7.66 -9.73 3.45
CA PRO A 32 6.41 -10.48 3.58
C PRO A 32 5.53 -10.05 4.77
N GLU A 33 6.11 -9.42 5.80
CA GLU A 33 5.38 -8.90 6.96
C GLU A 33 4.55 -7.64 6.64
N ALA A 34 4.84 -6.95 5.53
CA ALA A 34 4.08 -5.78 5.14
C ALA A 34 2.69 -6.18 4.61
N ASN A 35 1.62 -5.54 5.10
CA ASN A 35 0.27 -5.74 4.58
C ASN A 35 0.17 -5.12 3.19
N PHE A 36 -0.30 -5.89 2.21
CA PHE A 36 -0.36 -5.46 0.81
C PHE A 36 -1.80 -5.26 0.33
N HIS A 37 -2.11 -4.05 -0.14
CA HIS A 37 -3.42 -3.63 -0.62
C HIS A 37 -3.35 -3.23 -2.09
N MET A 38 -3.84 -4.11 -2.96
CA MET A 38 -4.07 -3.79 -4.36
C MET A 38 -5.45 -3.11 -4.50
N VAL A 39 -5.47 -1.81 -4.77
CA VAL A 39 -6.71 -1.04 -4.91
C VAL A 39 -7.24 -1.20 -6.33
N ALA A 40 -8.33 -1.95 -6.47
CA ALA A 40 -8.84 -2.43 -7.76
C ALA A 40 -9.17 -1.31 -8.76
N ASN A 41 -9.69 -0.17 -8.30
CA ASN A 41 -10.21 0.91 -9.14
C ASN A 41 -9.45 2.23 -8.90
N ALA A 42 -8.12 2.20 -8.81
CA ALA A 42 -7.29 3.38 -8.58
C ALA A 42 -6.03 3.45 -9.45
N GLY A 43 -5.58 4.68 -9.71
CA GLY A 43 -4.31 4.98 -10.37
C GLY A 43 -3.19 5.35 -9.39
N HIS A 44 -2.30 6.25 -9.81
CA HIS A 44 -1.12 6.66 -9.03
C HIS A 44 -1.44 7.56 -7.83
N SER A 45 -2.41 8.46 -7.98
CA SER A 45 -2.61 9.54 -7.02
C SER A 45 -3.03 8.99 -5.65
N ALA A 46 -2.36 9.46 -4.58
CA ALA A 46 -2.81 9.21 -3.21
C ALA A 46 -4.17 9.86 -2.92
N PHE A 47 -4.56 10.88 -3.70
CA PHE A 47 -5.86 11.55 -3.61
C PHE A 47 -6.93 10.93 -4.50
N ASP A 48 -6.63 9.84 -5.21
CA ASP A 48 -7.68 9.00 -5.78
C ASP A 48 -8.60 8.54 -4.63
N PRO A 49 -9.94 8.67 -4.74
CA PRO A 49 -10.84 8.36 -3.63
C PRO A 49 -10.66 6.94 -3.06
N ALA A 50 -10.35 5.95 -3.91
CA ALA A 50 -10.16 4.58 -3.46
C ALA A 50 -8.80 4.39 -2.77
N ASN A 51 -7.72 5.02 -3.25
CA ASN A 51 -6.43 5.02 -2.55
C ASN A 51 -6.53 5.79 -1.22
N ALA A 52 -7.15 6.96 -1.22
CA ALA A 52 -7.32 7.79 -0.02
C ALA A 52 -8.09 7.02 1.07
N SER A 53 -9.17 6.32 0.71
CA SER A 53 -9.91 5.47 1.64
C SER A 53 -9.04 4.35 2.23
N ALA A 54 -8.24 3.68 1.40
CA ALA A 54 -7.32 2.64 1.87
C ALA A 54 -6.22 3.19 2.78
N LEU A 55 -5.69 4.38 2.46
CA LEU A 55 -4.69 5.08 3.28
C LEU A 55 -5.25 5.52 4.63
N VAL A 56 -6.45 6.10 4.67
CA VAL A 56 -7.11 6.48 5.93
C VAL A 56 -7.33 5.24 6.81
N ALA A 57 -7.87 4.16 6.24
CA ALA A 57 -8.06 2.91 6.96
C ALA A 57 -6.74 2.34 7.49
N ALA A 58 -5.63 2.48 6.75
CA ALA A 58 -4.31 2.07 7.21
C ALA A 58 -3.80 2.95 8.36
N THR A 59 -3.99 4.28 8.29
CA THR A 59 -3.60 5.18 9.37
C THR A 59 -4.43 5.01 10.63
N ASP A 60 -5.72 4.69 10.50
CA ASP A 60 -6.60 4.41 11.64
C ASP A 60 -6.14 3.15 12.39
N ARG A 61 -5.69 2.11 11.68
CA ARG A 61 -5.09 0.91 12.29
C ARG A 61 -3.84 1.24 13.11
N PHE A 62 -3.03 2.21 12.69
CA PHE A 62 -1.83 2.63 13.42
C PHE A 62 -2.13 3.57 14.59
N SER A 63 -3.24 4.32 14.54
CA SER A 63 -3.65 5.23 15.61
C SER A 63 -4.29 4.49 16.80
N GLY A 64 -4.60 3.19 16.64
CA GLY A 64 -5.27 2.38 17.66
C GLY A 64 -6.78 2.62 17.73
N ALA A 65 -7.36 3.21 16.67
CA ALA A 65 -8.79 3.43 16.51
C ALA A 65 -9.53 2.19 15.99
#